data_AF-A0A0C9QU35-F1
#
_entry.id   AF-A0A0C9QU35-F1
#
_cell.length_a   1.000
_cell.length_b   1.000
_cell.length_c   1.000
_cell.angle_alpha   90.00
_cell.angle_beta   90.00
_cell.angle_gamma   90.00
#
_symmetry.space_group_name_H-M   'P 1'
#
loop_
_entity.id
_entity.type
_entity.pdbx_description
1 polymer ?
#
loop_
_entity_poly.entity_id
_entity_poly.type
_entity_poly.pdbx_seq_one_letter_code
_entity_poly.pdbx_strand_id
1 'polypeptide(L)'
;LRTQSTIMADDAESSSDESLDLTNQDFDALRALYSRKTIIPVPGAPTYDNLTKWESIFKGITAKKNAKKDDEEGRKFLPHQGLIQGQRRGKPIECYKNILGKMQNTFGPLRVLYNCMQTKTKVKVYTRGARGIRGHVEAYIAAFDKHWNLALEDCLEVWTRKVKRKAPALGLPQQSVTIDEDMPKVIVKESNGKTETLERHVPQMLLRGEQVAVVVKIQ
;
A
#
# COMPACT_ATOMS: atom_id res chain seq x y z
N LEU A 1 -29.26 -18.07 -40.42
CA LEU A 1 -30.15 -19.26 -40.45
C LEU A 1 -30.06 -19.93 -39.09
N ARG A 2 -31.17 -19.93 -38.33
CA ARG A 2 -31.56 -20.83 -37.21
C ARG A 2 -30.47 -21.19 -36.18
N THR A 3 -30.62 -20.86 -34.89
CA THR A 3 -31.72 -21.34 -34.03
C THR A 3 -32.02 -20.39 -32.89
N GLN A 4 -33.32 -20.20 -32.68
CA GLN A 4 -33.97 -19.55 -31.55
C GLN A 4 -33.68 -20.32 -30.25
N SER A 5 -33.37 -19.61 -29.17
CA SER A 5 -33.42 -20.12 -27.82
C SER A 5 -34.48 -19.34 -27.04
N THR A 6 -35.62 -20.01 -26.87
CA THR A 6 -36.47 -19.97 -25.67
C THR A 6 -37.11 -18.64 -25.29
N ILE A 7 -38.30 -18.44 -25.84
CA ILE A 7 -39.41 -17.74 -25.18
C ILE A 7 -39.99 -18.71 -24.13
N MET A 8 -40.07 -18.28 -22.88
CA MET A 8 -41.03 -18.60 -21.79
C MET A 8 -40.44 -17.94 -20.52
N ALA A 9 -41.11 -17.14 -19.69
CA ALA A 9 -42.53 -17.01 -19.43
C ALA A 9 -42.91 -15.54 -19.18
N ASP A 10 -43.87 -15.05 -19.95
CA ASP A 10 -44.88 -14.13 -19.42
C ASP A 10 -45.79 -14.99 -18.54
N ASP A 11 -45.60 -14.95 -17.23
CA ASP A 11 -46.66 -15.32 -16.29
C ASP A 11 -47.40 -14.05 -15.90
N ALA A 12 -48.64 -14.04 -16.33
CA ALA A 12 -49.61 -13.01 -16.13
C ALA A 12 -50.07 -12.92 -14.67
N GLU A 13 -50.59 -11.74 -14.36
CA GLU A 13 -51.68 -11.47 -13.42
C GLU A 13 -51.38 -11.29 -11.92
N SER A 14 -51.51 -10.01 -11.54
CA SER A 14 -52.27 -9.55 -10.38
C SER A 14 -51.58 -9.68 -9.02
N SER A 15 -50.52 -8.91 -8.85
CA SER A 15 -50.11 -8.44 -7.52
C SER A 15 -49.65 -7.00 -7.70
N SER A 16 -50.30 -6.08 -7.00
CA SER A 16 -50.34 -4.65 -7.26
C SER A 16 -48.96 -4.01 -7.52
N ASP A 17 -48.94 -3.05 -8.45
CA ASP A 17 -47.80 -2.13 -8.67
C ASP A 17 -47.38 -1.40 -7.38
N GLU A 18 -48.23 -1.45 -6.33
CA GLU A 18 -47.95 -0.97 -4.98
C GLU A 18 -46.70 -1.60 -4.36
N SER A 19 -46.39 -2.87 -4.65
CA SER A 19 -45.20 -3.56 -4.11
C SER A 19 -43.87 -3.06 -4.69
N LEU A 20 -43.93 -2.30 -5.80
CA LEU A 20 -42.78 -1.66 -6.46
C LEU A 20 -42.61 -0.19 -6.06
N ASP A 21 -43.58 0.39 -5.35
CA ASP A 21 -43.51 1.76 -4.88
C ASP A 21 -42.70 1.84 -3.58
N LEU A 22 -41.65 2.66 -3.60
CA LEU A 22 -40.74 2.87 -2.47
C LEU A 22 -41.43 3.50 -1.26
N THR A 23 -42.64 4.04 -1.40
CA THR A 23 -43.38 4.71 -0.32
C THR A 23 -44.36 3.79 0.42
N ASN A 24 -44.60 2.56 -0.09
CA ASN A 24 -45.53 1.61 0.50
C ASN A 24 -44.89 0.76 1.62
N GLN A 25 -45.73 0.31 2.55
CA GLN A 25 -45.30 -0.47 3.72
C GLN A 25 -44.88 -1.91 3.34
N ASP A 26 -45.44 -2.45 2.26
CA ASP A 26 -45.21 -3.81 1.76
C ASP A 26 -44.24 -3.84 0.55
N PHE A 27 -43.27 -2.93 0.53
CA PHE A 27 -42.30 -2.80 -0.55
C PHE A 27 -41.35 -4.01 -0.64
N ASP A 28 -41.27 -4.64 -1.82
CA ASP A 28 -40.35 -5.75 -2.11
C ASP A 28 -39.10 -5.26 -2.84
N ALA A 29 -38.01 -5.11 -2.07
CA ALA A 29 -36.73 -4.62 -2.58
C ALA A 29 -36.13 -5.48 -3.69
N LEU A 30 -36.36 -6.80 -3.66
CA LEU A 30 -35.73 -7.73 -4.59
C LEU A 30 -36.46 -7.67 -5.94
N ARG A 31 -37.79 -7.62 -5.94
CA ARG A 31 -38.57 -7.40 -7.17
C ARG A 31 -38.33 -6.02 -7.77
N ALA A 32 -38.20 -5.00 -6.93
CA ALA A 32 -37.87 -3.65 -7.38
C ALA A 32 -36.52 -3.59 -8.12
N LEU A 33 -35.48 -4.25 -7.60
CA LEU A 33 -34.14 -4.24 -8.20
C LEU A 33 -34.11 -4.84 -9.62
N TYR A 34 -34.91 -5.88 -9.87
CA TYR A 34 -34.94 -6.57 -11.17
C TYR A 34 -36.03 -6.07 -12.12
N SER A 35 -36.99 -5.28 -11.63
CA SER A 35 -38.05 -4.73 -12.47
C SER A 35 -37.62 -3.44 -13.18
N ARG A 36 -38.11 -3.24 -14.42
CA ARG A 36 -37.88 -2.00 -15.19
C ARG A 36 -38.93 -0.92 -14.93
N LYS A 37 -39.91 -1.20 -14.08
CA LYS A 37 -41.09 -0.37 -13.80
C LYS A 37 -41.02 0.34 -12.44
N THR A 38 -39.89 0.29 -11.75
CA THR A 38 -39.73 0.95 -10.44
C THR A 38 -39.94 2.45 -10.55
N ILE A 39 -40.84 2.97 -9.74
CA ILE A 39 -41.12 4.40 -9.65
C ILE A 39 -40.22 4.97 -8.55
N ILE A 40 -39.26 5.82 -8.95
CA ILE A 40 -38.46 6.59 -8.00
C ILE A 40 -39.28 7.83 -7.61
N PRO A 41 -39.56 8.08 -6.31
CA PRO A 41 -40.39 9.19 -5.84
C PRO A 41 -39.93 10.56 -6.36
N VAL A 42 -38.63 10.71 -6.61
CA VAL A 42 -38.04 11.92 -7.20
C VAL A 42 -37.21 11.52 -8.42
N PRO A 43 -37.78 11.55 -9.64
CA PRO A 43 -37.08 11.11 -10.86
C PRO A 43 -35.88 12.00 -11.22
N GLY A 44 -35.86 13.25 -10.74
CA GLY A 44 -34.76 14.19 -10.93
C GLY A 44 -33.68 14.17 -9.84
N ALA A 45 -33.73 13.21 -8.91
CA ALA A 45 -32.75 13.15 -7.83
C ALA A 45 -31.34 12.81 -8.37
N PRO A 46 -30.30 13.53 -7.94
CA PRO A 46 -28.93 13.19 -8.32
C PRO A 46 -28.56 11.80 -7.81
N THR A 47 -28.09 10.93 -8.69
CA THR A 47 -27.55 9.63 -8.31
C THR A 47 -26.10 9.78 -7.86
N TYR A 48 -25.79 9.18 -6.71
CA TYR A 48 -24.44 9.16 -6.15
C TYR A 48 -23.95 7.73 -6.04
N ASP A 49 -22.71 7.51 -6.48
CA ASP A 49 -22.12 6.17 -6.58
C ASP A 49 -21.90 5.51 -5.21
N ASN A 50 -21.77 6.30 -4.14
CA ASN A 50 -21.60 5.79 -2.78
C ASN A 50 -22.13 6.78 -1.72
N LEU A 51 -22.36 6.24 -0.52
CA LEU A 51 -22.83 6.98 0.66
C LEU A 51 -21.90 8.12 1.04
N THR A 52 -20.58 7.92 0.93
CA THR A 52 -19.57 8.94 1.27
C THR A 52 -19.68 10.19 0.38
N LYS A 53 -19.94 10.01 -0.92
CA LYS A 53 -20.15 11.09 -1.90
C LYS A 53 -21.43 11.86 -1.59
N TRP A 54 -22.51 11.14 -1.27
CA TRP A 54 -23.77 11.76 -0.84
C TRP A 54 -23.60 12.56 0.45
N GLU A 55 -23.00 11.97 1.50
CA GLU A 55 -22.78 12.64 2.78
C GLU A 55 -21.93 13.90 2.63
N SER A 56 -20.89 13.85 1.79
CA SER A 56 -20.01 14.99 1.54
C SER A 56 -20.77 16.15 0.90
N ILE A 57 -21.68 15.86 -0.04
CA ILE A 57 -22.50 16.87 -0.70
C ILE A 57 -23.60 17.39 0.23
N PHE A 58 -24.26 16.49 0.95
CA PHE A 58 -25.31 16.82 1.93
C PHE A 58 -24.78 17.71 3.07
N LYS A 59 -23.58 17.40 3.59
CA LYS A 59 -22.91 18.20 4.62
C LYS A 59 -22.26 19.48 4.06
N GLY A 60 -22.37 19.74 2.75
CA GLY A 60 -21.74 20.89 2.08
C GLY A 60 -20.21 20.81 2.03
N ILE A 61 -19.62 19.68 2.41
CA ILE A 61 -18.18 19.40 2.41
C ILE A 61 -17.78 18.93 1.01
N THR A 62 -18.05 19.74 0.00
CA THR A 62 -17.40 19.53 -1.29
C THR A 62 -16.07 20.27 -1.26
N ALA A 63 -14.98 19.51 -1.23
CA ALA A 63 -13.71 20.04 -1.70
C ALA A 63 -13.95 20.54 -3.12
N LYS A 64 -13.80 21.86 -3.35
CA LYS A 64 -13.87 22.46 -4.67
C LYS A 64 -13.05 21.61 -5.63
N LYS A 65 -13.71 20.89 -6.54
CA LYS A 65 -13.02 20.45 -7.75
C LYS A 65 -12.57 21.74 -8.42
N ASN A 66 -11.26 21.89 -8.61
CA ASN A 66 -10.71 22.89 -9.51
C ASN A 66 -11.16 22.51 -10.92
N ALA A 67 -12.41 22.80 -11.26
CA ALA A 67 -12.83 22.94 -12.64
C ALA A 67 -12.02 24.13 -13.16
N LYS A 68 -11.12 23.87 -14.11
CA LYS A 68 -10.72 24.93 -15.04
C LYS A 68 -12.01 25.36 -15.74
N LYS A 69 -12.60 26.44 -15.26
CA LYS A 69 -13.52 27.23 -16.07
C LYS A 69 -12.63 27.99 -17.05
N ASP A 70 -12.81 27.72 -18.32
CA ASP A 70 -12.42 28.66 -19.36
C ASP A 70 -13.37 29.87 -19.23
N ASP A 71 -13.01 30.81 -18.35
CA ASP A 71 -13.73 32.07 -18.18
C ASP A 71 -13.28 33.04 -19.30
N GLU A 72 -13.98 33.01 -20.44
CA GLU A 72 -14.02 34.11 -21.41
C GLU A 72 -15.18 35.10 -21.14
N GLU A 73 -15.61 35.23 -19.89
CA GLU A 73 -16.58 36.27 -19.52
C GLU A 73 -16.00 37.24 -18.50
N GLY A 74 -15.58 38.41 -19.01
CA GLY A 74 -15.53 39.68 -18.29
C GLY A 74 -14.70 39.72 -17.00
N ARG A 75 -13.36 39.85 -17.13
CA ARG A 75 -12.52 40.28 -16.01
C ARG A 75 -12.94 41.68 -15.55
N LYS A 76 -13.61 41.76 -14.40
CA LYS A 76 -14.09 43.03 -13.77
C LYS A 76 -12.98 43.91 -13.19
N PHE A 77 -11.71 43.52 -13.35
CA PHE A 77 -10.58 44.24 -12.79
C PHE A 77 -9.64 44.65 -13.90
N LEU A 78 -9.22 45.92 -13.87
CA LEU A 78 -8.15 46.42 -14.72
C LEU A 78 -6.87 45.59 -14.46
N PRO A 79 -5.99 45.40 -15.45
CA PRO A 79 -4.82 44.52 -15.34
C PRO A 79 -3.90 44.84 -14.15
N HIS A 80 -3.90 46.08 -13.66
CA HIS A 80 -3.13 46.51 -12.48
C HIS A 80 -3.86 46.35 -11.13
N GLN A 81 -5.16 46.03 -11.14
CA GLN A 81 -5.98 45.74 -9.95
C GLN A 81 -6.14 44.24 -9.67
N GLY A 82 -5.57 43.38 -10.52
CA GLY A 82 -5.54 41.94 -10.28
C GLY A 82 -4.71 41.57 -9.05
N LEU A 83 -4.85 40.33 -8.58
CA LEU A 83 -3.95 39.79 -7.55
C LEU A 83 -2.50 40.04 -7.98
N ILE A 84 -1.75 40.75 -7.13
CA ILE A 84 -0.31 40.91 -7.29
C ILE A 84 0.26 39.49 -7.31
N GLN A 85 0.78 39.07 -8.48
CA GLN A 85 1.44 37.78 -8.60
C GLN A 85 2.64 37.82 -7.68
N GLY A 86 2.50 37.22 -6.50
CA GLY A 86 3.60 37.09 -5.56
C GLY A 86 4.75 36.47 -6.34
N GLN A 87 5.87 37.20 -6.45
CA GLN A 87 7.08 36.65 -7.05
C GLN A 87 7.40 35.40 -6.23
N ARG A 88 7.04 34.23 -6.77
CA ARG A 88 7.52 32.96 -6.25
C ARG A 88 9.03 33.07 -6.40
N ARG A 89 9.72 33.40 -5.31
CA ARG A 89 11.18 33.44 -5.27
C ARG A 89 11.64 32.17 -5.98
N GLY A 90 12.24 32.33 -7.16
CA GLY A 90 12.64 31.25 -8.05
C GLY A 90 13.81 30.46 -7.50
N LYS A 91 13.72 30.00 -6.24
CA LYS A 91 14.49 28.85 -5.82
C LYS A 91 13.79 27.66 -6.45
N PRO A 92 14.46 26.89 -7.33
CA PRO A 92 13.87 25.68 -7.87
C PRO A 92 13.45 24.85 -6.66
N ILE A 93 12.16 24.67 -6.52
CA ILE A 93 11.58 23.96 -5.40
C ILE A 93 11.97 22.46 -5.47
N GLU A 94 12.69 22.02 -6.51
CA GLU A 94 12.53 20.69 -7.07
C GLU A 94 13.77 19.79 -6.98
N CYS A 95 14.97 20.30 -6.73
CA CYS A 95 16.16 19.42 -6.72
C CYS A 95 16.45 18.72 -5.37
N TYR A 96 15.86 19.17 -4.25
CA TYR A 96 16.13 18.62 -2.91
C TYR A 96 14.93 17.95 -2.23
N LYS A 97 13.78 17.88 -2.91
CA LYS A 97 12.57 17.31 -2.31
C LYS A 97 12.60 15.78 -2.27
N ASN A 98 13.22 15.15 -3.27
CA ASN A 98 13.25 13.70 -3.42
C ASN A 98 14.40 13.08 -2.62
N ILE A 99 14.19 11.85 -2.12
CA ILE A 99 15.20 11.10 -1.36
C ILE A 99 16.45 10.88 -2.21
N LEU A 100 16.30 10.58 -3.50
CA LEU A 100 17.42 10.43 -4.44
C LEU A 100 18.34 11.65 -4.49
N GLY A 101 17.77 12.86 -4.56
CA GLY A 101 18.54 14.11 -4.54
C GLY A 101 19.21 14.36 -3.18
N LYS A 102 18.57 13.92 -2.09
CA LYS A 102 19.17 13.99 -0.74
C LYS A 102 20.35 13.05 -0.59
N MET A 103 20.25 11.82 -1.11
CA MET A 103 21.32 10.81 -1.06
C MET A 103 22.58 11.28 -1.79
N GLN A 104 22.44 11.90 -2.97
CA GLN A 104 23.56 12.45 -3.74
C GLN A 104 24.28 13.58 -2.99
N ASN A 105 23.53 14.41 -2.28
CA ASN A 105 24.04 15.56 -1.53
C ASN A 105 24.34 15.23 -0.06
N THR A 106 24.43 13.95 0.32
CA THR A 106 24.71 13.59 1.70
C THR A 106 26.20 13.68 2.00
N PHE A 107 26.55 14.23 3.16
CA PHE A 107 27.92 14.41 3.65
C PHE A 107 28.19 13.52 4.87
N GLY A 108 29.48 13.34 5.21
CA GLY A 108 29.90 12.61 6.40
C GLY A 108 29.74 11.08 6.29
N PRO A 109 29.38 10.37 7.36
CA PRO A 109 29.35 8.90 7.38
C PRO A 109 28.33 8.31 6.39
N LEU A 110 27.22 9.01 6.15
CA LEU A 110 26.21 8.59 5.17
C LEU A 110 26.74 8.67 3.73
N ARG A 111 27.78 9.47 3.44
CA ARG A 111 28.44 9.47 2.13
C ARG A 111 29.12 8.14 1.85
N VAL A 112 29.58 7.43 2.89
CA VAL A 112 30.14 6.08 2.73
C VAL A 112 29.08 5.12 2.22
N LEU A 113 27.84 5.22 2.72
CA LEU A 113 26.71 4.42 2.20
C LEU A 113 26.40 4.78 0.74
N TYR A 114 26.44 6.06 0.38
CA TYR A 114 26.28 6.48 -1.02
C TYR A 114 27.35 5.88 -1.92
N ASN A 115 28.61 5.87 -1.49
CA ASN A 115 29.67 5.23 -2.25
C ASN A 115 29.43 3.73 -2.39
N CYS A 116 29.05 3.02 -1.30
CA CYS A 116 28.72 1.60 -1.33
C CYS A 116 27.55 1.28 -2.28
N MET A 117 26.55 2.15 -2.35
CA MET A 117 25.43 2.04 -3.29
C MET A 117 25.90 2.22 -4.74
N GLN A 118 26.72 3.23 -5.02
CA GLN A 118 27.24 3.50 -6.38
C GLN A 118 28.16 2.38 -6.88
N THR A 119 29.06 1.89 -6.02
CA THR A 119 30.00 0.81 -6.36
C THR A 119 29.37 -0.58 -6.26
N LYS A 120 28.10 -0.68 -5.85
CA LYS A 120 27.42 -1.93 -5.50
C LYS A 120 28.29 -2.84 -4.64
N THR A 121 28.85 -2.29 -3.56
CA THR A 121 29.66 -3.06 -2.61
C THR A 121 28.78 -3.71 -1.57
N LYS A 122 29.06 -4.97 -1.24
CA LYS A 122 28.33 -5.71 -0.20
C LYS A 122 28.61 -5.11 1.17
N VAL A 123 27.56 -4.94 1.97
CA VAL A 123 27.65 -4.40 3.33
C VAL A 123 27.09 -5.40 4.33
N LYS A 124 27.62 -5.37 5.55
CA LYS A 124 27.13 -6.12 6.71
C LYS A 124 26.43 -5.16 7.66
N VAL A 125 25.11 -5.27 7.74
CA VAL A 125 24.25 -4.45 8.60
C VAL A 125 23.90 -5.25 9.85
N TYR A 126 24.36 -4.82 11.01
CA TYR A 126 24.00 -5.44 12.29
C TYR A 126 22.68 -4.88 12.80
N THR A 127 21.75 -5.77 13.15
CA THR A 127 20.43 -5.40 13.66
C THR A 127 20.39 -5.54 15.18
N ARG A 128 19.82 -4.54 15.87
CA ARG A 128 19.61 -4.60 17.32
C ARG A 128 18.36 -5.39 17.68
N GLY A 129 18.42 -6.13 18.78
CA GLY A 129 17.27 -6.72 19.45
C GLY A 129 16.85 -5.92 20.68
N ALA A 130 15.96 -6.48 21.50
CA ALA A 130 15.57 -5.88 22.78
C ALA A 130 16.74 -5.75 23.76
N ARG A 131 17.70 -6.69 23.72
CA ARG A 131 18.93 -6.68 24.50
C ARG A 131 20.09 -7.11 23.60
N GLY A 132 20.91 -6.16 23.16
CA GLY A 132 22.09 -6.41 22.34
C GLY A 132 21.80 -6.57 20.84
N ILE A 133 22.72 -7.23 20.13
CA ILE A 133 22.64 -7.47 18.68
C ILE A 133 21.85 -8.76 18.41
N ARG A 134 20.84 -8.67 17.55
CA ARG A 134 19.97 -9.79 17.15
C ARG A 134 20.62 -10.66 16.09
N GLY A 135 21.29 -10.03 15.13
CA GLY A 135 21.82 -10.67 13.95
C GLY A 135 22.46 -9.67 13.00
N HIS A 136 22.73 -10.13 11.79
CA HIS A 136 23.26 -9.28 10.74
C HIS A 136 22.66 -9.66 9.39
N VAL A 137 22.71 -8.70 8.48
CA VAL A 137 22.26 -8.84 7.10
C VAL A 137 23.43 -8.49 6.19
N GLU A 138 23.80 -9.40 5.30
CA GLU A 138 24.74 -9.12 4.23
C GLU A 138 23.97 -8.85 2.95
N ALA A 139 24.11 -7.65 2.39
CA ALA A 139 23.31 -7.22 1.23
C ALA A 139 24.00 -6.10 0.44
N TYR A 140 23.44 -5.77 -0.72
CA TYR A 140 23.75 -4.55 -1.45
C TYR A 140 22.77 -3.44 -1.06
N ILE A 141 23.26 -2.20 -0.96
CA ILE A 141 22.40 -1.04 -0.67
C ILE A 141 21.79 -0.55 -1.98
N ALA A 142 20.46 -0.56 -2.06
CA ALA A 142 19.71 0.04 -3.17
C ALA A 142 19.35 1.51 -2.89
N ALA A 143 18.95 1.82 -1.65
CA ALA A 143 18.70 3.19 -1.21
C ALA A 143 18.89 3.36 0.29
N PHE A 144 19.11 4.60 0.73
CA PHE A 144 19.21 4.94 2.15
C PHE A 144 18.59 6.31 2.46
N ASP A 145 18.27 6.56 3.72
CA ASP A 145 17.71 7.82 4.21
C ASP A 145 18.49 8.35 5.43
N LYS A 146 18.29 9.62 5.79
CA LYS A 146 18.89 10.29 6.96
C LYS A 146 18.61 9.57 8.28
N HIS A 147 17.51 8.81 8.33
CA HIS A 147 17.10 8.03 9.48
C HIS A 147 17.75 6.65 9.54
N TRP A 148 18.70 6.35 8.65
CA TRP A 148 19.30 5.02 8.48
C TRP A 148 18.30 3.94 8.07
N ASN A 149 17.17 4.33 7.46
CA ASN A 149 16.33 3.38 6.75
C ASN A 149 17.09 2.93 5.51
N LEU A 150 17.21 1.61 5.31
CA LEU A 150 17.99 1.01 4.22
C LEU A 150 17.07 0.15 3.37
N ALA A 151 17.03 0.42 2.07
CA ALA A 151 16.51 -0.51 1.09
C ALA A 151 17.67 -1.37 0.59
N LEU A 152 17.54 -2.68 0.74
CA LEU A 152 18.58 -3.66 0.49
C LEU A 152 18.15 -4.64 -0.60
N GLU A 153 19.11 -5.05 -1.43
CA GLU A 153 18.97 -6.06 -2.49
C GLU A 153 19.87 -7.26 -2.19
N ASP A 154 19.41 -8.46 -2.55
CA ASP A 154 20.11 -9.74 -2.37
C ASP A 154 20.59 -9.95 -0.92
N CYS A 155 19.62 -10.00 -0.01
CA CYS A 155 19.88 -10.03 1.42
C CYS A 155 20.08 -11.45 1.93
N LEU A 156 21.22 -11.71 2.56
CA LEU A 156 21.45 -12.88 3.39
C LEU A 156 21.31 -12.46 4.85
N GLU A 157 20.17 -12.76 5.46
CA GLU A 157 19.92 -12.48 6.86
C GLU A 157 20.34 -13.68 7.71
N VAL A 158 21.17 -13.40 8.71
CA VAL A 158 21.60 -14.38 9.73
C VAL A 158 21.15 -13.89 11.10
N TRP A 159 20.34 -14.70 11.79
CA TRP A 159 19.82 -14.35 13.12
C TRP A 159 19.76 -15.56 14.03
N THR A 160 19.78 -15.30 15.33
CA THR A 160 19.66 -16.35 16.35
C THR A 160 18.25 -16.36 16.93
N ARG A 161 17.70 -17.56 17.17
CA ARG A 161 16.45 -17.75 17.91
C ARG A 161 16.59 -18.84 18.96
N LYS A 162 15.76 -18.77 20.00
CA LYS A 162 15.63 -19.88 20.95
C LYS A 162 14.90 -21.05 20.29
N VAL A 163 15.42 -22.26 20.51
CA VAL A 163 14.78 -23.48 20.01
C VAL A 163 13.57 -23.77 20.88
N LYS A 164 12.37 -23.75 20.29
CA LYS A 164 11.16 -24.23 20.95
C LYS A 164 10.93 -25.67 20.51
N ARG A 165 11.45 -26.64 21.27
CA ARG A 165 11.08 -28.05 21.08
C ARG A 165 9.66 -28.22 21.61
N LYS A 166 8.68 -28.39 20.73
CA LYS A 166 7.43 -29.02 21.15
C LYS A 166 7.76 -30.49 21.39
N ALA A 167 7.58 -30.97 22.62
CA ALA A 167 7.55 -32.42 22.83
C ALA A 167 6.36 -32.96 22.01
N PRO A 168 6.54 -33.97 21.16
CA PRO A 168 5.40 -34.61 20.53
C PRO A 168 4.53 -35.19 21.65
N ALA A 169 3.31 -34.68 21.77
CA ALA A 169 2.32 -35.24 22.68
C ALA A 169 1.86 -36.56 22.07
N LEU A 170 2.44 -37.68 22.51
CA LEU A 170 2.08 -39.05 22.13
C LEU A 170 1.55 -39.21 20.68
N GLY A 171 2.46 -39.29 19.72
CA GLY A 171 2.10 -39.61 18.34
C GLY A 171 3.34 -39.80 17.49
N LEU A 172 3.33 -40.85 16.65
CA LEU A 172 4.35 -41.09 15.64
C LEU A 172 4.53 -39.84 14.77
N PRO A 173 5.76 -39.56 14.30
CA PRO A 173 6.03 -38.37 13.50
C PRO A 173 5.26 -38.48 12.18
N GLN A 174 4.15 -37.76 12.05
CA GLN A 174 3.53 -37.56 10.75
C GLN A 174 4.53 -36.77 9.90
N GLN A 175 5.00 -37.43 8.85
CA GLN A 175 5.97 -36.92 7.90
C GLN A 175 5.44 -35.69 7.18
N SER A 176 6.36 -34.77 6.93
CA SER A 176 6.31 -33.66 5.97
C SER A 176 5.01 -32.86 5.95
N VAL A 177 4.98 -31.80 6.77
CA VAL A 177 4.26 -30.59 6.37
C VAL A 177 4.84 -30.18 5.02
N THR A 178 4.05 -30.25 3.96
CA THR A 178 4.35 -29.65 2.66
C THR A 178 4.69 -28.19 2.91
N ILE A 179 5.98 -27.86 2.80
CA ILE A 179 6.46 -26.49 2.90
C ILE A 179 5.90 -25.79 1.67
N ASP A 180 4.99 -24.83 1.85
CA ASP A 180 4.50 -24.00 0.76
C ASP A 180 5.71 -23.42 0.00
N GLU A 181 5.81 -23.67 -1.30
CA GLU A 181 6.98 -23.33 -2.13
C GLU A 181 7.31 -21.82 -2.12
N ASP A 182 6.35 -20.98 -1.71
CA ASP A 182 6.47 -19.52 -1.67
C ASP A 182 7.14 -18.99 -0.37
N MET A 183 7.44 -19.86 0.60
CA MET A 183 8.14 -19.43 1.82
C MET A 183 9.66 -19.43 1.61
N PRO A 184 10.39 -18.34 1.96
CA PRO A 184 11.83 -18.30 1.80
C PRO A 184 12.49 -19.41 2.63
N LYS A 185 13.26 -20.27 1.95
CA LYS A 185 13.93 -21.41 2.55
C LYS A 185 14.87 -20.94 3.66
N VAL A 186 14.55 -21.32 4.89
CA VAL A 186 15.38 -21.04 6.07
C VAL A 186 16.34 -22.20 6.30
N ILE A 187 17.63 -21.91 6.30
CA ILE A 187 18.71 -22.88 6.54
C ILE A 187 19.18 -22.71 7.98
N VAL A 188 19.33 -23.81 8.71
CA VAL A 188 19.93 -23.80 10.05
C VAL A 188 21.45 -23.90 9.89
N LYS A 189 22.18 -22.85 10.27
CA LYS A 189 23.66 -22.83 10.20
C LYS A 189 24.29 -23.54 11.38
N GLU A 190 23.80 -23.25 12.60
CA GLU A 190 24.36 -23.79 13.84
C GLU A 190 23.26 -24.05 14.86
N SER A 191 23.36 -25.15 15.61
CA SER A 191 22.44 -25.46 16.71
C SER A 191 23.24 -25.66 18.00
N ASN A 192 23.08 -24.72 18.93
CA ASN A 192 23.67 -24.77 20.26
C ASN A 192 22.56 -25.06 21.28
N GLY A 193 21.89 -26.22 21.15
CA GLY A 193 20.91 -26.83 22.06
C GLY A 193 19.70 -25.97 22.47
N LYS A 194 19.96 -24.82 23.10
CA LYS A 194 19.04 -23.77 23.52
C LYS A 194 18.76 -22.74 22.41
N THR A 195 19.73 -22.48 21.52
CA THR A 195 19.61 -21.50 20.43
C THR A 195 20.04 -22.07 19.09
N GLU A 196 19.33 -21.68 18.03
CA GLU A 196 19.67 -21.99 16.65
C GLU A 196 19.95 -20.70 15.88
N THR A 197 21.06 -20.71 15.15
CA THR A 197 21.40 -19.67 14.18
C THR A 197 20.82 -20.06 12.83
N LEU A 198 19.99 -19.18 12.29
CA LEU A 198 19.27 -19.37 11.04
C LEU A 198 19.81 -18.40 10.02
N GLU A 199 19.77 -18.85 8.78
CA GLU A 199 20.07 -18.08 7.59
C GLU A 199 18.88 -18.15 6.65
N ARG A 200 18.51 -17.00 6.07
CA ARG A 200 17.55 -16.96 4.97
C ARG A 200 18.02 -16.00 3.91
N HIS A 201 17.69 -16.34 2.68
CA HIS A 201 17.83 -15.45 1.54
C HIS A 201 16.54 -14.66 1.35
N VAL A 202 16.67 -13.35 1.19
CA VAL A 202 15.56 -12.42 0.92
C VAL A 202 15.95 -11.56 -0.27
N PRO A 203 15.22 -11.62 -1.41
CA PRO A 203 15.59 -10.87 -2.61
C PRO A 203 15.66 -9.35 -2.39
N GLN A 204 14.69 -8.79 -1.67
CA GLN A 204 14.61 -7.37 -1.36
C GLN A 204 14.09 -7.17 0.06
N MET A 205 14.70 -6.24 0.80
CA MET A 205 14.31 -5.97 2.19
C MET A 205 14.43 -4.48 2.52
N LEU A 206 13.42 -3.95 3.20
CA LEU A 206 13.46 -2.61 3.78
C LEU A 206 13.75 -2.72 5.29
N LEU A 207 14.91 -2.25 5.72
CA LEU A 207 15.26 -2.14 7.13
C LEU A 207 14.96 -0.74 7.66
N ARG A 208 14.28 -0.69 8.81
CA ARG A 208 14.04 0.55 9.55
C ARG A 208 15.28 0.93 10.34
N GLY A 209 15.73 2.18 10.25
CA GLY A 209 17.02 2.60 10.80
C GLY A 209 17.11 2.58 12.33
N GLU A 210 15.99 2.60 13.03
CA GLU A 210 15.98 2.36 14.49
C GLU A 210 16.54 0.98 14.86
N GLN A 211 16.35 -0.02 13.98
CA GLN A 211 16.83 -1.37 14.19
C GLN A 211 18.29 -1.55 13.75
N VAL A 212 18.88 -0.58 13.05
CA VAL A 212 20.27 -0.63 12.61
C VAL A 212 21.17 -0.23 13.76
N ALA A 213 22.13 -1.09 14.11
CA ALA A 213 23.13 -0.81 15.13
C ALA A 213 24.43 -0.28 14.50
N VAL A 214 24.98 -1.03 13.54
CA VAL A 214 26.26 -0.73 12.88
C VAL A 214 26.19 -1.21 11.43
N VAL A 215 26.77 -0.43 10.51
CA VAL A 215 26.99 -0.84 9.12
C VAL A 215 28.48 -0.97 8.89
N VAL A 216 28.91 -2.15 8.43
CA VAL A 216 30.30 -2.44 8.11
C VAL A 216 30.40 -2.70 6.62
N LYS A 217 31.34 -2.03 5.94
CA LYS A 217 31.67 -2.32 4.54
C LYS A 217 32.50 -3.61 4.51
N ILE A 218 32.06 -4.60 3.73
CA ILE A 218 32.86 -5.80 3.46
C ILE A 218 33.76 -5.46 2.26
N GLN A 219 35.07 -5.67 2.41
CA GLN A 219 36.04 -5.53 1.31
C GLN A 219 36.08 -6.79 0.45
#